data_AF-J3KUP9-F1
#
_entry.id   AF-J3KUP9-F1
#
_cell.length_a   1.000
_cell.length_b   1.000
_cell.length_c   1.000
_cell.angle_alpha   90.00
_cell.angle_beta   90.00
_cell.angle_gamma   90.00
#
_symmetry.space_group_name_H-M   'P 1'
#
loop_
_entity.id
_entity.type
_entity.pdbx_description
1 polymer ?
#
loop_
_entity_poly.entity_id
_entity_poly.type
_entity_poly.pdbx_seq_one_letter_code
_entity_poly.pdbx_strand_id
1 'polypeptide(L)'
;MRSAMSILLVFLLAGAAHGDSILLASEAEAAAAKPWECCDHYVMSRLRIFPPLHRCEDADVYVCNDWYSTAEPGPFCTPWPWGDCCDAAVCTRAYIPTCACADEVESCAAACKDCEVVDSSEPPRYVCKDQFKGQPGLRCTPDDDDTTDYSNSV
;
A
#
# COMPACT_ATOMS: atom_id res chain seq x y z
N MET A 1 -32.98 -33.35 68.26
CA MET A 1 -31.67 -33.94 68.60
C MET A 1 -31.15 -34.60 67.33
N ARG A 2 -30.04 -34.28 66.65
CA ARG A 2 -28.85 -33.43 66.82
C ARG A 2 -28.44 -33.00 65.38
N SER A 3 -28.47 -31.70 65.06
CA SER A 3 -27.30 -30.82 64.79
C SER A 3 -26.23 -31.36 63.83
N ALA A 4 -26.07 -30.71 62.65
CA ALA A 4 -24.78 -30.26 62.12
C ALA A 4 -24.97 -29.41 60.85
N MET A 5 -24.79 -28.09 60.97
CA MET A 5 -24.31 -27.24 59.88
C MET A 5 -22.89 -27.68 59.53
N SER A 6 -22.54 -27.75 58.24
CA SER A 6 -21.12 -27.76 57.85
C SER A 6 -20.94 -27.03 56.51
N ILE A 7 -20.62 -25.74 56.64
CA ILE A 7 -19.98 -24.88 55.63
C ILE A 7 -18.48 -25.17 55.72
N LEU A 8 -17.75 -25.30 54.59
CA LEU A 8 -16.29 -25.10 54.34
C LEU A 8 -15.95 -25.96 53.10
N LEU A 9 -15.23 -25.57 52.04
CA LEU A 9 -14.44 -24.40 51.64
C LEU A 9 -14.19 -24.56 50.13
N VAL A 10 -14.53 -23.55 49.32
CA VAL A 10 -13.91 -23.38 48.00
C VAL A 10 -12.69 -22.49 48.23
N PHE A 11 -11.46 -22.96 48.00
CA PHE A 11 -10.30 -22.16 47.55
C PHE A 11 -9.08 -23.03 47.18
N LEU A 12 -8.73 -22.96 45.89
CA LEU A 12 -7.39 -22.92 45.25
C LEU A 12 -6.24 -23.81 45.76
N LEU A 13 -5.78 -24.71 44.87
CA LEU A 13 -4.35 -24.95 44.64
C LEU A 13 -4.05 -25.00 43.13
N ALA A 14 -3.22 -24.06 42.70
CA ALA A 14 -2.56 -24.03 41.39
C ALA A 14 -1.42 -25.07 41.35
N GLY A 15 -1.11 -25.60 40.16
CA GLY A 15 0.04 -26.48 39.96
C GLY A 15 0.17 -26.98 38.53
N ALA A 16 1.06 -26.35 37.77
CA ALA A 16 1.31 -26.52 36.34
C ALA A 16 1.75 -27.93 35.91
N ALA A 17 1.37 -28.33 34.70
CA ALA A 17 2.12 -29.28 33.90
C ALA A 17 2.27 -28.73 32.48
N HIS A 18 3.51 -28.39 32.16
CA HIS A 18 3.99 -27.92 30.87
C HIS A 18 3.88 -29.06 29.87
N GLY A 19 3.22 -28.81 28.75
CA GLY A 19 3.18 -29.70 27.60
C GLY A 19 3.45 -28.87 26.37
N ASP A 20 4.73 -28.85 25.96
CA ASP A 20 5.22 -28.26 24.72
C ASP A 20 4.44 -28.80 23.52
N SER A 21 3.37 -28.09 23.15
CA SER A 21 2.92 -28.09 21.77
C SER A 21 3.76 -27.04 21.07
N ILE A 22 4.96 -27.44 20.64
CA ILE A 22 5.69 -26.72 19.61
C ILE A 22 4.77 -26.77 18.39
N LEU A 23 4.02 -25.69 18.17
CA LEU A 23 3.33 -25.49 16.92
C LEU A 23 4.42 -25.47 15.85
N LEU A 24 4.42 -26.51 15.02
CA LEU A 24 5.21 -26.59 13.80
C LEU A 24 5.01 -25.27 13.04
N ALA A 25 6.12 -24.62 12.72
CA ALA A 25 6.18 -23.46 11.84
C ALA A 25 5.82 -23.86 10.39
N SER A 26 4.63 -24.42 10.19
CA SER A 26 4.02 -24.65 8.87
C SER A 26 3.03 -23.55 8.49
N GLU A 27 2.86 -22.56 9.38
CA GLU A 27 2.29 -21.25 9.07
C GLU A 27 3.38 -20.22 9.35
N ALA A 28 4.50 -20.33 8.61
CA ALA A 28 5.49 -19.26 8.56
C ALA A 28 4.81 -18.03 7.97
N GLU A 29 4.32 -17.22 8.90
CA GLU A 29 3.91 -15.83 8.75
C GLU A 29 2.86 -15.62 7.66
N ALA A 30 1.59 -15.55 8.07
CA ALA A 30 0.78 -14.48 7.52
C ALA A 30 1.58 -13.20 7.80
N ALA A 31 2.40 -12.77 6.82
CA ALA A 31 3.11 -11.50 6.88
C ALA A 31 2.08 -10.52 7.41
N ALA A 32 2.34 -9.95 8.59
CA ALA A 32 1.39 -9.07 9.25
C ALA A 32 0.83 -8.16 8.16
N ALA A 33 -0.48 -8.10 7.98
CA ALA A 33 -1.05 -7.41 6.82
C ALA A 33 -0.75 -5.92 6.93
N LYS A 34 -0.42 -5.27 5.80
CA LYS A 34 -0.14 -3.82 5.77
C LYS A 34 -1.28 -3.05 6.46
N PRO A 35 -1.00 -2.13 7.39
CA PRO A 35 -2.04 -1.61 8.28
C PRO A 35 -2.79 -0.38 7.72
N TRP A 36 -2.45 0.10 6.52
CA TRP A 36 -3.15 1.17 5.82
C TRP A 36 -3.63 0.69 4.45
N GLU A 37 -4.79 1.17 3.98
CA GLU A 37 -5.27 0.89 2.63
C GLU A 37 -4.56 1.81 1.62
N CYS A 38 -4.55 3.13 1.88
CA CYS A 38 -3.81 4.16 1.16
C CYS A 38 -2.94 4.98 2.13
N CYS A 39 -1.97 5.73 1.61
CA CYS A 39 -1.22 6.72 2.41
C CYS A 39 -0.61 7.80 1.52
N ASP A 40 -0.69 9.07 1.93
CA ASP A 40 -0.14 10.22 1.20
C ASP A 40 1.30 10.56 1.63
N HIS A 41 1.63 10.35 2.90
CA HIS A 41 2.91 10.68 3.52
C HIS A 41 3.67 9.43 3.94
N TYR A 42 4.29 8.77 2.97
CA TYR A 42 5.18 7.64 3.21
C TYR A 42 6.55 8.07 3.73
N VAL A 43 7.01 7.40 4.79
CA VAL A 43 8.40 7.46 5.25
C VAL A 43 9.04 6.10 5.03
N MET A 44 10.13 6.10 4.26
CA MET A 44 10.98 4.92 4.06
C MET A 44 12.14 4.93 5.06
N SER A 45 12.45 3.77 5.63
CA SER A 45 13.59 3.60 6.52
C SER A 45 14.89 3.84 5.78
N ARG A 46 15.89 4.37 6.49
CA ARG A 46 17.25 4.52 5.94
C ARG A 46 18.00 3.20 5.86
N LEU A 47 17.45 2.12 6.41
CA LEU A 47 18.04 0.79 6.36
C LEU A 47 17.96 0.27 4.92
N ARG A 48 19.09 -0.20 4.40
CA ARG A 48 19.18 -0.84 3.08
C ARG A 48 18.79 -2.31 3.17
N ILE A 49 17.52 -2.55 3.47
CA ILE A 49 16.90 -3.87 3.56
C ILE A 49 15.92 -4.01 2.39
N PHE A 50 15.79 -5.22 1.83
CA PHE A 50 14.86 -5.53 0.75
C PHE A 50 13.90 -6.64 1.21
N PRO A 51 12.57 -6.44 1.18
CA PRO A 51 11.89 -5.21 0.79
C PRO A 51 12.11 -4.05 1.78
N PRO A 52 12.06 -2.80 1.31
CA PRO A 52 12.25 -1.64 2.17
C PRO A 52 11.17 -1.56 3.25
N LEU A 53 11.54 -0.94 4.37
CA LEU A 53 10.64 -0.67 5.48
C LEU A 53 9.94 0.67 5.28
N HIS A 54 8.61 0.69 5.39
CA HIS A 54 7.76 1.86 5.24
C HIS A 54 6.93 2.13 6.49
N ARG A 55 6.58 3.38 6.71
CA ARG A 55 5.59 3.84 7.68
C ARG A 55 4.73 4.93 7.03
N CYS A 56 3.43 4.93 7.33
CA CYS A 56 2.54 6.02 6.94
C CYS A 56 2.49 7.10 8.02
N GLU A 57 2.57 8.38 7.64
CA GLU A 57 2.51 9.54 8.54
C GLU A 57 1.33 10.48 8.22
N ASP A 58 0.27 9.97 7.60
CA ASP A 58 -0.94 10.74 7.35
C ASP A 58 -1.60 11.20 8.66
N ALA A 59 -2.06 12.46 8.68
CA ALA A 59 -2.88 12.96 9.78
C ALA A 59 -4.22 12.20 9.78
N ASP A 60 -4.69 11.78 10.95
CA ASP A 60 -5.92 10.99 11.18
C ASP A 60 -5.82 9.48 10.89
N VAL A 61 -4.65 8.97 10.47
CA VAL A 61 -4.37 7.54 10.45
C VAL A 61 -3.87 7.11 11.84
N TYR A 62 -4.79 6.71 12.73
CA TYR A 62 -4.46 6.05 14.01
C TYR A 62 -3.95 4.62 13.77
N VAL A 63 -2.84 4.50 13.06
CA VAL A 63 -2.17 3.23 12.81
C VAL A 63 -1.00 3.09 13.77
N CYS A 64 -0.68 1.86 14.17
CA CYS A 64 0.56 1.57 14.89
C CYS A 64 1.74 2.22 14.14
N ASN A 65 2.61 2.94 14.83
CA ASN A 65 3.81 3.60 14.27
C ASN A 65 4.89 2.61 13.78
N ASP A 66 4.49 1.38 13.50
CA ASP A 66 5.35 0.26 13.16
C ASP A 66 5.87 0.40 11.73
N TRP A 67 7.07 -0.12 11.55
CA TRP A 67 7.69 -0.23 10.24
C TRP A 67 7.24 -1.50 9.56
N TYR A 68 6.85 -1.37 8.30
CA TYR A 68 6.31 -2.46 7.50
C TYR A 68 7.20 -2.76 6.31
N SER A 69 7.67 -4.00 6.20
CA SER A 69 8.50 -4.44 5.08
C SER A 69 7.60 -4.79 3.89
N THR A 70 7.62 -3.95 2.85
CA THR A 70 6.87 -4.21 1.62
C THR A 70 7.57 -3.58 0.41
N ALA A 71 7.52 -4.28 -0.73
CA ALA A 71 7.92 -3.71 -2.01
C ALA A 71 6.88 -2.70 -2.54
N GLU A 72 5.62 -2.88 -2.14
CA GLU A 72 4.47 -2.11 -2.57
C GLU A 72 3.78 -1.49 -1.35
N PRO A 73 4.10 -0.23 -1.00
CA PRO A 73 3.52 0.43 0.15
C PRO A 73 2.02 0.77 -0.03
N GLY A 74 1.47 0.58 -1.23
CA GLY A 74 0.06 0.81 -1.57
C GLY A 74 -0.17 2.16 -2.25
N PRO A 75 -1.43 2.46 -2.64
CA PRO A 75 -1.78 3.69 -3.33
C PRO A 75 -1.69 4.91 -2.40
N PHE A 76 -1.73 6.07 -3.02
CA PHE A 76 -1.96 7.35 -2.34
C PHE A 76 -3.46 7.55 -2.12
N CYS A 77 -3.82 8.26 -1.05
CA CYS A 77 -5.22 8.59 -0.75
C CYS A 77 -5.72 9.74 -1.63
N THR A 78 -4.82 10.68 -1.93
CA THR A 78 -5.09 11.77 -2.88
C THR A 78 -5.05 11.22 -4.31
N PRO A 79 -6.08 11.47 -5.13
CA PRO A 79 -6.08 11.03 -6.53
C PRO A 79 -4.95 11.70 -7.31
N TRP A 80 -4.41 10.97 -8.29
CA TRP A 80 -3.39 11.53 -9.18
C TRP A 80 -3.96 12.70 -10.01
N PRO A 81 -3.17 13.75 -10.27
CA PRO A 81 -3.62 14.92 -11.02
C PRO A 81 -4.09 14.60 -12.44
N TRP A 82 -3.49 13.60 -13.08
CA TRP A 82 -3.81 13.16 -14.45
C TRP A 82 -4.84 12.03 -14.51
N GLY A 83 -5.40 11.59 -13.38
CA GLY A 83 -6.39 10.50 -13.31
C GLY A 83 -5.75 9.13 -13.08
N ASP A 84 -6.41 8.07 -13.55
CA ASP A 84 -6.10 6.69 -13.13
C ASP A 84 -4.83 6.10 -13.74
N CYS A 85 -4.31 6.68 -14.83
CA CYS A 85 -3.19 6.14 -15.58
C CYS A 85 -2.34 7.24 -16.24
N CYS A 86 -1.10 6.92 -16.58
CA CYS A 86 -0.21 7.79 -17.34
C CYS A 86 0.76 6.98 -18.22
N ASP A 87 0.79 7.24 -19.52
CA ASP A 87 1.70 6.58 -20.47
C ASP A 87 3.07 7.28 -20.55
N ALA A 88 3.08 8.62 -20.54
CA ALA A 88 4.27 9.46 -20.66
C ALA A 88 4.69 10.08 -19.31
N ALA A 89 4.85 9.24 -18.30
CA ALA A 89 5.29 9.67 -16.98
C ALA A 89 6.77 10.09 -16.95
N VAL A 90 7.06 11.24 -16.36
CA VAL A 90 8.41 11.75 -16.13
C VAL A 90 8.66 11.89 -14.63
N CYS A 91 9.60 11.11 -14.11
CA CYS A 91 9.82 10.97 -12.66
C CYS A 91 11.27 11.28 -12.25
N THR A 92 11.42 11.84 -11.05
CA THR A 92 12.73 11.90 -10.37
C THR A 92 13.24 10.49 -10.04
N ARG A 93 14.55 10.32 -9.80
CA ARG A 93 15.16 9.01 -9.47
C ARG A 93 15.11 8.65 -7.97
N ALA A 94 14.26 9.30 -7.18
CA ALA A 94 14.08 8.95 -5.78
C ALA A 94 13.23 7.68 -5.64
N TYR A 95 13.38 6.95 -4.53
CA TYR A 95 12.57 5.75 -4.27
C TYR A 95 11.06 6.05 -4.20
N ILE A 96 10.69 7.18 -3.57
CA ILE A 96 9.37 7.79 -3.73
C ILE A 96 9.55 8.96 -4.69
N PRO A 97 9.35 8.76 -6.00
CA PRO A 97 9.65 9.79 -6.98
C PRO A 97 8.64 10.94 -6.87
N THR A 98 9.05 12.14 -7.28
CA THR A 98 8.10 13.14 -7.76
C THR A 98 7.94 12.94 -9.26
N CYS A 99 6.71 12.83 -9.74
CA CYS A 99 6.37 12.55 -11.12
C CYS A 99 5.46 13.64 -11.70
N ALA A 100 5.53 13.84 -13.00
CA ALA A 100 4.55 14.55 -13.80
C ALA A 100 4.09 13.64 -14.95
N CYS A 101 2.90 13.88 -15.49
CA CYS A 101 2.41 13.17 -16.67
C CYS A 101 2.38 14.09 -17.87
N ALA A 102 2.99 13.64 -18.98
CA ALA A 102 3.04 14.39 -20.23
C ALA A 102 1.99 13.93 -21.25
N ASP A 103 0.98 13.17 -20.81
CA ASP A 103 -0.08 12.69 -21.69
C ASP A 103 -0.92 13.85 -22.24
N GLU A 104 -1.15 13.83 -23.55
CA GLU A 104 -2.04 14.75 -24.25
C GLU A 104 -3.46 14.16 -24.26
N VAL A 105 -4.32 14.67 -23.40
CA VAL A 105 -5.68 14.16 -23.17
C VAL A 105 -6.75 15.05 -23.80
N GLU A 106 -7.96 14.52 -23.97
CA GLU A 106 -9.12 15.31 -24.44
C GLU A 106 -9.58 16.34 -23.40
N SER A 107 -9.41 16.01 -22.13
CA SER A 107 -9.70 16.87 -20.98
C SER A 107 -8.88 16.41 -19.78
N CYS A 108 -8.31 17.35 -19.02
CA CYS A 108 -7.63 17.01 -17.77
C CYS A 108 -8.59 16.41 -16.74
N ALA A 109 -8.08 15.54 -15.87
CA ALA A 109 -8.84 15.01 -14.75
C ALA A 109 -9.19 16.11 -13.73
N ALA A 110 -10.25 15.88 -12.93
CA ALA A 110 -10.74 16.86 -11.95
C ALA A 110 -9.72 17.23 -10.85
N ALA A 111 -8.74 16.36 -10.61
CA ALA A 111 -7.67 16.60 -9.64
C ALA A 111 -6.57 17.54 -10.18
N CYS A 112 -6.48 17.73 -11.49
CA CYS A 112 -5.49 18.61 -12.12
C CYS A 112 -5.81 20.08 -11.82
N LYS A 113 -4.85 20.80 -11.23
CA LYS A 113 -4.98 22.24 -10.93
C LYS A 113 -4.50 23.10 -12.09
N ASP A 114 -3.46 22.67 -12.79
CA ASP A 114 -2.87 23.39 -13.92
C ASP A 114 -3.01 22.59 -15.23
N CYS A 115 -4.08 22.87 -15.97
CA CYS A 115 -4.43 22.20 -17.22
C CYS A 115 -4.19 23.13 -18.41
N GLU A 116 -3.17 22.83 -19.22
CA GLU A 116 -2.78 23.67 -20.35
C GLU A 116 -3.18 23.02 -21.68
N VAL A 117 -3.60 23.84 -22.65
CA VAL A 117 -3.84 23.41 -24.02
C VAL A 117 -2.53 23.16 -24.76
N VAL A 118 -2.48 22.13 -25.60
CA VAL A 118 -1.33 21.85 -26.47
C VAL A 118 -1.44 22.69 -27.73
N ASP A 119 -0.53 23.64 -27.89
CA ASP A 119 -0.44 24.48 -29.08
C ASP A 119 -0.31 23.61 -30.34
N SER A 120 -1.09 23.94 -31.38
CA SER A 120 -1.10 23.23 -32.68
C SER A 120 -1.72 21.82 -32.70
N SER A 121 -2.40 21.40 -31.63
CA SER A 121 -3.21 20.18 -31.64
C SER A 121 -4.57 20.41 -32.32
N GLU A 122 -4.95 19.53 -33.26
CA GLU A 122 -6.28 19.52 -33.86
C GLU A 122 -6.78 18.06 -33.97
N PRO A 123 -7.82 17.64 -33.21
CA PRO A 123 -8.60 18.44 -32.26
C PRO A 123 -7.80 18.92 -31.03
N PRO A 124 -8.27 19.95 -30.29
CA PRO A 124 -7.57 20.46 -29.11
C PRO A 124 -7.31 19.37 -28.08
N ARG A 125 -6.05 19.28 -27.63
CA ARG A 125 -5.58 18.41 -26.55
C ARG A 125 -5.07 19.24 -25.39
N TYR A 126 -5.00 18.61 -24.22
CA TYR A 126 -4.56 19.25 -22.98
C TYR A 126 -3.51 18.40 -22.26
N VAL A 127 -2.62 19.04 -21.52
CA VAL A 127 -1.62 18.39 -20.67
C VAL A 127 -1.74 18.94 -19.26
N CYS A 128 -1.81 18.05 -18.28
CA CYS A 128 -1.76 18.45 -16.88
C CYS A 128 -0.31 18.76 -16.47
N LYS A 129 -0.06 19.94 -15.88
CA LYS A 129 1.28 20.39 -15.43
C LYS A 129 1.57 20.10 -13.96
N ASP A 130 0.58 19.60 -13.24
CA ASP A 130 0.74 19.24 -11.83
C ASP A 130 1.83 18.18 -11.64
N GLN A 131 2.59 18.32 -10.56
CA GLN A 131 3.50 17.31 -10.07
C GLN A 131 2.87 16.56 -8.91
N PHE A 132 3.11 15.25 -8.87
CA PHE A 132 2.63 14.37 -7.84
C PHE A 132 3.80 13.67 -7.14
N LYS A 133 3.74 13.57 -5.81
CA LYS A 133 4.73 12.80 -5.04
C LYS A 133 4.23 11.36 -4.97
N GLY A 134 4.87 10.45 -5.69
CA GLY A 134 4.50 9.05 -5.75
C GLY A 134 4.75 8.44 -7.12
N GLN A 135 4.53 7.13 -7.21
CA GLN A 135 4.51 6.41 -8.48
C GLN A 135 3.43 7.01 -9.40
N PRO A 136 3.65 7.09 -10.73
CA PRO A 136 2.74 7.81 -11.62
C PRO A 136 1.41 7.10 -11.93
N GLY A 137 1.15 5.96 -11.28
CA GLY A 137 0.03 5.08 -11.56
C GLY A 137 0.39 4.00 -12.57
N LEU A 138 -0.64 3.31 -13.06
CA LEU A 138 -0.55 2.32 -14.14
C LEU A 138 -0.38 3.03 -15.49
N ARG A 139 0.06 2.30 -16.51
CA ARG A 139 0.01 2.77 -17.90
C ARG A 139 -1.43 2.71 -18.41
N CYS A 140 -1.81 3.66 -19.26
CA CYS A 140 -3.14 3.68 -19.88
C CYS A 140 -3.25 2.63 -20.97
N THR A 141 -2.18 2.50 -21.76
CA THR A 141 -2.10 1.50 -22.81
C THR A 141 -1.53 0.20 -22.24
N PRO A 142 -2.21 -0.96 -22.40
CA PRO A 142 -1.66 -2.25 -22.03
C PRO A 142 -0.36 -2.52 -22.81
N ASP A 143 0.60 -3.18 -22.19
CA ASP A 143 1.79 -3.66 -22.90
C ASP A 143 1.39 -4.84 -23.80
N ASP A 144 1.73 -4.78 -25.10
CA ASP A 144 1.40 -5.82 -26.10
C ASP A 144 2.09 -7.20 -25.84
N ASP A 145 2.79 -7.38 -24.71
CA ASP A 145 3.60 -8.56 -24.38
C ASP A 145 2.96 -9.50 -23.34
N ASP A 146 1.75 -9.24 -22.84
CA ASP A 146 1.04 -10.17 -21.94
C ASP A 146 0.12 -11.17 -22.69
N THR A 147 0.52 -11.58 -23.90
CA THR A 147 0.12 -12.91 -24.39
C THR A 147 1.17 -13.90 -23.94
N THR A 148 1.24 -14.16 -22.64
CA THR A 148 2.02 -15.29 -22.14
C THR A 148 1.44 -16.57 -22.73
N ASP A 149 2.30 -17.19 -23.54
CA ASP A 149 2.29 -18.58 -23.95
C ASP A 149 1.99 -19.51 -22.76
N TYR A 150 0.72 -19.75 -22.49
CA TYR A 150 0.23 -20.84 -21.67
C TYR A 150 -0.44 -21.91 -22.53
N SER A 151 0.11 -22.18 -23.72
CA SER A 151 -0.46 -23.19 -24.62
C SER A 151 0.54 -24.19 -25.21
N ASN A 152 1.83 -24.11 -24.89
CA ASN A 152 2.77 -25.20 -25.20
C ASN A 152 3.30 -25.90 -23.93
N SER A 153 2.44 -26.72 -23.34
CA SER A 153 2.84 -27.80 -22.43
C SER A 153 1.86 -28.97 -22.52
N VAL A 154 1.85 -29.67 -23.66
CA VAL A 154 1.50 -31.10 -23.81
C VAL A 154 2.35 -31.70 -24.92
#